data_AF-A0A932D4Q6-F1
#
_entry.id   AF-A0A932D4Q6-F1
#
_cell.length_a   1.000
_cell.length_b   1.000
_cell.length_c   1.000
_cell.angle_alpha   90.00
_cell.angle_beta   90.00
_cell.angle_gamma   90.00
#
_symmetry.space_group_name_H-M   'P 1'
#
loop_
_entity.id
_entity.type
_entity.pdbx_description
1 polymer ?
#
loop_
_entity_poly.entity_id
_entity_poly.type
_entity_poly.pdbx_seq_one_letter_code
_entity_poly.pdbx_strand_id
1 'polypeptide(L)'
;MKASRLLIVAGALCWLFAPAATAGEARSLANTLHTLRIHPDYPQYFQSPAGQPLLLIGDYTWGTFSDVDFDYQAQLDALKASGLNFARVWLWWGCEQFPPPDDKLHFEPFLRPGPGTANDGRPKYDLSQFNPAFFDRLRVFCQAARERGLFLQLITVDAWMLKHTHLWKLHAFHRDNNVNGVDGDPRNTGNGIDGQQGFCSLGNPKALEFQKAYLR
;
A
#
# COMPACT_ATOMS: atom_id res chain seq x y z
N MET A 1 -56.05 -3.60 62.45
CA MET A 1 -55.34 -2.31 62.29
C MET A 1 -53.86 -2.51 62.56
N LYS A 2 -53.04 -2.65 61.51
CA LYS A 2 -51.57 -2.58 61.59
C LYS A 2 -51.09 -1.71 60.45
N ALA A 3 -50.31 -0.70 60.82
CA ALA A 3 -49.84 0.38 59.96
C ALA A 3 -48.63 -0.03 59.13
N SER A 4 -48.58 0.58 57.94
CA SER A 4 -47.58 0.49 56.88
C SER A 4 -46.18 0.96 57.29
N ARG A 5 -45.13 0.43 56.62
CA ARG A 5 -43.94 1.19 56.21
C ARG A 5 -43.44 0.66 54.86
N LEU A 6 -43.58 1.48 53.82
CA LEU A 6 -42.99 1.31 52.50
C LEU A 6 -41.74 2.19 52.45
N LEU A 7 -40.55 1.60 52.24
CA LEU A 7 -39.33 2.37 51.94
C LEU A 7 -39.31 2.69 50.45
N ILE A 8 -39.29 3.97 50.10
CA ILE A 8 -38.96 4.45 48.75
C ILE A 8 -37.50 4.86 48.77
N VAL A 9 -36.65 4.17 48.02
CA VAL A 9 -35.28 4.62 47.72
C VAL A 9 -35.34 5.40 46.42
N ALA A 10 -35.18 6.72 46.50
CA ALA A 10 -35.03 7.58 45.34
C ALA A 10 -33.56 7.55 44.88
N GLY A 11 -33.29 6.91 43.74
CA GLY A 11 -32.00 7.00 43.06
C GLY A 11 -31.95 8.22 42.16
N ALA A 12 -31.09 9.19 42.47
CA ALA A 12 -30.83 10.33 41.59
C ALA A 12 -29.93 9.88 40.43
N LEU A 13 -30.45 9.88 39.20
CA LEU A 13 -29.62 9.81 37.99
C LEU A 13 -28.95 11.17 37.77
N CYS A 14 -27.66 11.27 38.10
CA CYS A 14 -26.81 12.36 37.61
C CYS A 14 -26.55 12.13 36.10
N TRP A 15 -27.23 12.90 35.26
CA TRP A 15 -26.82 13.07 33.87
C TRP A 15 -25.59 13.98 33.84
N LEU A 16 -24.40 13.37 33.70
CA LEU A 16 -23.21 14.11 33.35
C LEU A 16 -23.37 14.59 31.90
N PHE A 17 -23.70 15.87 31.73
CA PHE A 17 -23.55 16.54 30.44
C PHE A 17 -22.06 16.59 30.10
N ALA A 18 -21.60 15.69 29.23
CA ALA A 18 -20.35 15.92 28.52
C ALA A 18 -20.56 17.13 27.59
N PRO A 19 -19.65 18.13 27.60
CA PRO A 19 -19.77 19.24 26.67
C PRO A 19 -19.65 18.71 25.24
N ALA A 20 -20.63 19.05 24.40
CA ALA A 20 -20.57 18.73 22.98
C ALA A 20 -19.36 19.46 22.37
N ALA A 21 -18.41 18.69 21.84
CA ALA A 21 -17.26 19.24 21.14
C ALA A 21 -17.75 20.19 20.04
N THR A 22 -17.15 21.37 19.95
CA THR A 22 -17.52 22.34 18.93
C THR A 22 -17.14 21.80 17.55
N ALA A 23 -17.88 22.19 16.51
CA ALA A 23 -17.60 21.76 15.13
C ALA A 23 -16.14 22.10 14.69
N GLY A 24 -15.50 23.08 15.33
CA GLY A 24 -14.09 23.43 15.13
C GLY A 24 -13.10 22.42 15.74
N GLU A 25 -13.35 21.91 16.95
CA GLU A 25 -12.50 20.90 17.60
C GLU A 25 -12.63 19.53 16.95
N ALA A 26 -13.84 19.14 16.55
CA ALA A 26 -14.07 17.90 15.78
C ALA A 26 -13.34 17.92 14.42
N ARG A 27 -13.32 19.09 13.76
CA ARG A 27 -12.61 19.27 12.47
C ARG A 27 -11.09 19.35 12.62
N SER A 28 -10.61 19.84 13.76
CA SER A 28 -9.18 19.84 14.14
C SER A 28 -8.64 18.43 14.46
N LEU A 29 -9.41 17.63 15.20
CA LEU A 29 -9.10 16.21 15.48
C LEU A 29 -9.19 15.33 14.23
N ALA A 30 -10.20 15.56 13.38
CA ALA A 30 -10.30 14.89 12.08
C ALA A 30 -9.09 15.16 11.18
N ASN A 31 -8.39 16.29 11.38
CA ASN A 31 -7.19 16.63 10.63
C ASN A 31 -5.89 16.06 11.22
N THR A 32 -5.89 15.55 12.46
CA THR A 32 -4.72 14.92 13.09
C THR A 32 -4.76 13.39 13.05
N LEU A 33 -5.90 12.79 12.71
CA LEU A 33 -6.12 11.33 12.70
C LEU A 33 -6.07 10.72 11.28
N HIS A 34 -5.31 11.31 10.36
CA HIS A 34 -5.09 10.76 9.01
C HIS A 34 -4.20 9.51 9.01
N THR A 35 -3.50 9.22 10.11
CA THR A 35 -2.66 8.03 10.26
C THR A 35 -3.41 6.97 11.05
N LEU A 36 -3.55 5.77 10.49
CA LEU A 36 -4.04 4.60 11.21
C LEU A 36 -3.18 4.34 12.46
N ARG A 37 -3.83 4.21 13.61
CA ARG A 37 -3.20 3.89 14.90
C ARG A 37 -3.87 2.66 15.48
N ILE A 38 -3.14 1.90 16.30
CA ILE A 38 -3.74 0.83 17.12
C ILE A 38 -4.66 1.48 18.15
N HIS A 39 -5.85 0.92 18.37
CA HIS A 39 -6.80 1.44 19.35
C HIS A 39 -6.28 1.25 20.79
N PRO A 40 -6.30 2.27 21.66
CA PRO A 40 -5.72 2.20 23.01
C PRO A 40 -6.38 1.15 23.90
N ASP A 41 -7.72 1.08 23.89
CA ASP A 41 -8.47 0.14 24.74
C ASP A 41 -8.72 -1.25 24.11
N TYR A 42 -8.56 -1.37 22.78
CA TYR A 42 -8.87 -2.58 22.02
C TYR A 42 -7.73 -2.87 21.02
N PRO A 43 -6.58 -3.35 21.50
CA PRO A 43 -5.34 -3.40 20.71
C PRO A 43 -5.40 -4.33 19.48
N GLN A 44 -6.48 -5.10 19.30
CA GLN A 44 -6.72 -5.89 18.09
C GLN A 44 -7.30 -5.07 16.93
N TYR A 45 -7.71 -3.82 17.17
CA TYR A 45 -8.37 -2.96 16.19
C TYR A 45 -7.53 -1.72 15.90
N PHE A 46 -7.75 -1.14 14.72
CA PHE A 46 -7.30 0.22 14.47
C PHE A 46 -8.24 1.22 15.14
N GLN A 47 -7.79 2.46 15.28
CA GLN A 47 -8.59 3.58 15.74
C GLN A 47 -9.03 4.42 14.53
N SER A 48 -10.33 4.67 14.42
CA SER A 48 -10.89 5.62 13.46
C SER A 48 -10.60 7.07 13.87
N PRO A 49 -10.78 8.06 12.97
CA PRO A 49 -10.70 9.47 13.32
C PRO A 49 -11.71 9.93 14.39
N ALA A 50 -12.80 9.18 14.61
CA ALA A 50 -13.77 9.44 15.66
C ALA A 50 -13.41 8.75 17.00
N GLY A 51 -12.22 8.14 17.08
CA GLY A 51 -11.76 7.42 18.27
C GLY A 51 -12.37 6.03 18.46
N GLN A 52 -13.22 5.56 17.54
CA GLN A 52 -13.89 4.25 17.62
C GLN A 52 -13.01 3.12 17.05
N PRO A 53 -13.20 1.86 17.48
CA PRO A 53 -12.60 0.68 16.86
C PRO A 53 -12.91 0.63 15.36
N LEU A 54 -11.89 0.37 14.56
CA LEU A 54 -11.94 0.31 13.10
C LEU A 54 -11.44 -1.05 12.64
N LEU A 55 -12.30 -1.75 11.89
CA LEU A 55 -11.93 -2.95 11.14
C LEU A 55 -11.76 -2.57 9.67
N LEU A 56 -10.67 -3.01 9.06
CA LEU A 56 -10.44 -2.86 7.63
C LEU A 56 -11.04 -4.06 6.90
N ILE A 57 -12.04 -3.80 6.08
CA ILE A 57 -12.72 -4.81 5.26
C ILE A 57 -12.70 -4.29 3.83
N GLY A 58 -12.15 -5.09 2.93
CA GLY A 58 -11.90 -4.65 1.58
C GLY A 58 -11.64 -5.78 0.63
N ASP A 59 -11.24 -5.41 -0.57
CA ASP A 59 -10.98 -6.31 -1.68
C ASP A 59 -9.64 -5.99 -2.33
N TYR A 60 -9.24 -6.83 -3.28
CA TYR A 60 -8.07 -6.62 -4.11
C TYR A 60 -8.27 -7.19 -5.51
N THR A 61 -7.59 -6.59 -6.47
CA THR A 61 -7.33 -7.22 -7.76
C THR A 61 -5.93 -6.81 -8.22
N TRP A 62 -5.44 -7.47 -9.26
CA TRP A 62 -4.22 -7.08 -9.95
C TRP A 62 -4.52 -5.95 -10.92
N GLY A 63 -3.51 -5.15 -11.25
CA GLY A 63 -3.62 -4.11 -12.28
C GLY A 63 -4.25 -2.80 -11.83
N THR A 64 -4.91 -2.75 -10.66
CA THR A 64 -5.62 -1.55 -10.15
C THR A 64 -4.85 -0.25 -10.35
N PHE A 65 -3.54 -0.27 -10.14
CA PHE A 65 -2.71 0.91 -10.27
C PHE A 65 -1.83 0.91 -11.54
N SER A 66 -1.13 -0.19 -11.78
CA SER A 66 -0.07 -0.30 -12.79
C SER A 66 -0.61 -0.35 -14.22
N ASP A 67 -1.79 -0.94 -14.42
CA ASP A 67 -2.34 -1.16 -15.75
C ASP A 67 -2.94 0.17 -16.26
N VAL A 68 -2.59 0.52 -17.50
CA VAL A 68 -2.90 1.86 -18.04
C VAL A 68 -4.38 2.05 -18.35
N ASP A 69 -5.08 0.95 -18.63
CA ASP A 69 -6.48 0.87 -19.05
C ASP A 69 -7.43 0.46 -17.92
N PHE A 70 -6.91 0.17 -16.73
CA PHE A 70 -7.73 -0.19 -15.58
C PHE A 70 -8.50 1.02 -15.03
N ASP A 71 -9.84 0.92 -15.03
CA ASP A 71 -10.72 1.93 -14.43
C ASP A 71 -10.80 1.77 -12.91
N TYR A 72 -9.78 2.31 -12.23
CA TYR A 72 -9.75 2.29 -10.78
C TYR A 72 -10.82 3.17 -10.14
N GLN A 73 -11.35 4.19 -10.84
CA GLN A 73 -12.38 5.07 -10.27
C GLN A 73 -13.66 4.25 -10.04
N ALA A 74 -14.08 3.50 -11.07
CA ALA A 74 -15.22 2.60 -10.98
C ALA A 74 -15.03 1.54 -9.88
N GLN A 75 -13.82 0.98 -9.75
CA GLN A 75 -13.52 0.04 -8.67
C GLN A 75 -13.68 0.69 -7.28
N LEU A 76 -13.07 1.86 -7.05
CA LEU A 76 -13.16 2.54 -5.75
C LEU A 76 -14.61 2.94 -5.42
N ASP A 77 -15.40 3.33 -6.42
CA ASP A 77 -16.84 3.58 -6.27
C ASP A 77 -17.61 2.31 -5.88
N ALA A 78 -17.31 1.18 -6.53
CA ALA A 78 -17.94 -0.10 -6.22
C ALA A 78 -17.61 -0.59 -4.80
N LEU A 79 -16.35 -0.44 -4.35
CA LEU A 79 -15.94 -0.75 -2.99
C LEU A 79 -16.75 0.09 -1.99
N LYS A 80 -16.82 1.39 -2.23
CA LYS A 80 -17.57 2.31 -1.37
C LYS A 80 -19.06 1.98 -1.32
N ALA A 81 -19.67 1.72 -2.48
CA ALA A 81 -21.09 1.36 -2.59
C ALA A 81 -21.43 0.06 -1.87
N SER A 82 -20.46 -0.87 -1.82
CA SER A 82 -20.58 -2.15 -1.10
C SER A 82 -20.32 -2.03 0.41
N GLY A 83 -20.06 -0.82 0.93
CA GLY A 83 -19.74 -0.58 2.34
C GLY A 83 -18.33 -1.01 2.75
N LEU A 84 -17.46 -1.32 1.78
CA LEU A 84 -16.05 -1.62 2.03
C LEU A 84 -15.26 -0.34 2.28
N ASN A 85 -14.20 -0.45 3.08
CA ASN A 85 -13.38 0.68 3.50
C ASN A 85 -11.89 0.51 3.18
N PHE A 86 -11.50 -0.57 2.50
CA PHE A 86 -10.11 -0.92 2.27
C PHE A 86 -9.88 -1.46 0.85
N ALA A 87 -8.71 -1.18 0.30
CA ALA A 87 -8.21 -1.81 -0.92
C ALA A 87 -6.72 -2.17 -0.79
N ARG A 88 -6.35 -3.38 -1.20
CA ARG A 88 -4.95 -3.78 -1.33
C ARG A 88 -4.51 -3.62 -2.79
N VAL A 89 -3.40 -2.91 -2.99
CA VAL A 89 -2.99 -2.40 -4.31
C VAL A 89 -1.52 -2.72 -4.54
N TRP A 90 -1.21 -3.43 -5.62
CA TRP A 90 0.16 -3.57 -6.09
C TRP A 90 0.52 -2.39 -6.98
N LEU A 91 1.61 -1.72 -6.64
CA LEU A 91 2.06 -0.57 -7.43
C LEU A 91 2.80 -1.00 -8.69
N TRP A 92 3.64 -2.02 -8.58
CA TRP A 92 4.39 -2.56 -9.71
C TRP A 92 5.03 -3.88 -9.31
N TRP A 93 4.99 -4.87 -10.21
CA TRP A 93 5.66 -6.17 -10.05
C TRP A 93 6.66 -6.48 -11.16
N GLY A 94 6.72 -5.65 -12.21
CA GLY A 94 7.59 -5.80 -13.39
C GLY A 94 6.92 -6.46 -14.59
N CYS A 95 7.73 -6.91 -15.55
CA CYS A 95 7.26 -7.47 -16.83
C CYS A 95 6.69 -8.88 -16.69
N GLU A 96 5.69 -9.21 -17.51
CA GLU A 96 4.94 -10.46 -17.40
C GLU A 96 5.30 -11.49 -18.49
N GLN A 97 6.01 -11.09 -19.55
CA GLN A 97 6.25 -11.94 -20.72
C GLN A 97 7.74 -12.16 -21.03
N PHE A 98 8.13 -13.43 -21.16
CA PHE A 98 9.43 -13.86 -21.66
C PHE A 98 9.27 -14.96 -22.73
N PRO A 99 9.93 -14.89 -23.89
CA PRO A 99 10.81 -13.80 -24.33
C PRO A 99 10.03 -12.50 -24.59
N PRO A 100 10.69 -11.33 -24.51
CA PRO A 100 10.08 -10.06 -24.89
C PRO A 100 9.67 -10.04 -26.38
N PRO A 101 8.77 -9.13 -26.80
CA PRO A 101 8.25 -8.00 -26.04
C PRO A 101 7.12 -8.36 -25.07
N ASP A 102 6.97 -7.55 -24.03
CA ASP A 102 5.75 -7.48 -23.21
C ASP A 102 4.79 -6.52 -23.92
N ASP A 103 3.64 -7.00 -24.37
CA ASP A 103 2.63 -6.20 -25.06
C ASP A 103 1.74 -5.41 -24.10
N LYS A 104 1.86 -5.66 -22.79
CA LYS A 104 1.10 -4.99 -21.75
C LYS A 104 1.82 -3.72 -21.26
N LEU A 105 1.22 -2.58 -21.57
CA LEU A 105 1.67 -1.30 -21.04
C LEU A 105 1.38 -1.19 -19.54
N HIS A 106 2.39 -0.77 -18.78
CA HIS A 106 2.26 -0.53 -17.36
C HIS A 106 3.09 0.68 -16.92
N PHE A 107 2.66 1.34 -15.83
CA PHE A 107 3.44 2.39 -15.19
C PHE A 107 4.61 1.77 -14.41
N GLU A 108 5.83 2.22 -14.69
CA GLU A 108 7.06 1.77 -14.03
C GLU A 108 7.59 2.81 -13.04
N PRO A 109 8.11 2.41 -11.86
CA PRO A 109 8.59 3.34 -10.84
C PRO A 109 9.95 3.98 -11.16
N PHE A 110 10.77 3.36 -12.01
CA PHE A 110 12.12 3.82 -12.34
C PHE A 110 12.23 4.23 -13.81
N LEU A 111 13.07 5.22 -14.10
CA LEU A 111 13.41 5.60 -15.46
C LEU A 111 14.37 4.59 -16.10
N ARG A 112 14.39 4.59 -17.43
CA ARG A 112 15.23 3.70 -18.25
C ARG A 112 16.10 4.53 -19.21
N PRO A 113 17.03 5.35 -18.70
CA PRO A 113 17.85 6.20 -19.56
C PRO A 113 18.93 5.42 -20.34
N GLY A 114 19.20 4.15 -19.97
CA GLY A 114 20.41 3.46 -20.39
C GLY A 114 21.65 4.05 -19.72
N PRO A 115 22.88 3.75 -20.21
CA PRO A 115 23.20 3.03 -21.43
C PRO A 115 22.95 1.52 -21.34
N GLY A 116 22.98 0.87 -22.51
CA GLY A 116 22.84 -0.58 -22.66
C GLY A 116 21.40 -1.07 -22.68
N THR A 117 21.26 -2.35 -23.00
CA THR A 117 19.97 -3.03 -23.18
C THR A 117 19.76 -4.02 -22.05
N ALA A 118 18.58 -4.00 -21.43
CA ALA A 118 18.14 -4.98 -20.45
C ALA A 118 17.61 -6.25 -21.16
N ASN A 119 17.33 -7.30 -20.38
CA ASN A 119 16.90 -8.60 -20.90
C ASN A 119 15.51 -8.59 -21.56
N ASP A 120 14.73 -7.54 -21.38
CA ASP A 120 13.45 -7.30 -22.08
C ASP A 120 13.62 -6.56 -23.42
N GLY A 121 14.87 -6.27 -23.84
CA GLY A 121 15.17 -5.55 -25.08
C GLY A 121 15.04 -4.03 -25.00
N ARG A 122 14.63 -3.46 -23.85
CA ARG A 122 14.52 -2.01 -23.62
C ARG A 122 15.79 -1.48 -22.93
N PRO A 123 16.02 -0.16 -22.89
CA PRO A 123 17.17 0.40 -22.17
C PRO A 123 17.23 -0.04 -20.70
N LYS A 124 18.42 -0.16 -20.11
CA LYS A 124 18.55 -0.51 -18.69
C LYS A 124 17.90 0.54 -17.77
N TYR A 125 17.36 0.06 -16.66
CA TYR A 125 16.84 0.91 -15.58
C TYR A 125 17.97 1.69 -14.91
N ASP A 126 17.69 2.91 -14.47
CA ASP A 126 18.45 3.58 -13.43
C ASP A 126 17.59 3.63 -12.16
N LEU A 127 17.90 2.75 -11.21
CA LEU A 127 17.19 2.60 -9.94
C LEU A 127 17.33 3.83 -9.04
N SER A 128 18.27 4.74 -9.33
CA SER A 128 18.40 6.03 -8.64
C SER A 128 17.52 7.13 -9.22
N GLN A 129 16.91 6.90 -10.39
CA GLN A 129 16.06 7.86 -11.08
C GLN A 129 14.61 7.38 -11.13
N PHE A 130 13.76 8.04 -10.35
CA PHE A 130 12.34 7.74 -10.31
C PHE A 130 11.59 8.31 -11.51
N ASN A 131 10.59 7.59 -11.99
CA ASN A 131 9.71 8.04 -13.06
C ASN A 131 8.66 9.02 -12.51
N PRO A 132 8.73 10.34 -12.77
CA PRO A 132 7.79 11.30 -12.19
C PRO A 132 6.34 11.00 -12.55
N ALA A 133 6.06 10.49 -13.75
CA ALA A 133 4.71 10.15 -14.19
C ALA A 133 4.06 9.06 -13.33
N PHE A 134 4.85 8.10 -12.82
CA PHE A 134 4.39 7.06 -11.91
C PHE A 134 3.92 7.67 -10.58
N PHE A 135 4.72 8.55 -9.99
CA PHE A 135 4.40 9.18 -8.71
C PHE A 135 3.30 10.23 -8.82
N ASP A 136 3.21 10.93 -9.94
CA ASP A 136 2.10 11.84 -10.24
C ASP A 136 0.78 11.06 -10.30
N ARG A 137 0.76 9.92 -11.00
CA ARG A 137 -0.38 9.01 -11.01
C ARG A 137 -0.70 8.48 -9.61
N LEU A 138 0.32 8.08 -8.83
CA LEU A 138 0.13 7.60 -7.45
C LEU A 138 -0.53 8.64 -6.56
N ARG A 139 -0.16 9.92 -6.69
CA ARG A 139 -0.80 11.01 -5.93
C ARG A 139 -2.27 11.16 -6.29
N VAL A 140 -2.61 11.13 -7.59
CA VAL A 140 -4.01 11.20 -8.06
C VAL A 140 -4.81 9.99 -7.59
N PHE A 141 -4.24 8.79 -7.68
CA PHE A 141 -4.87 7.54 -7.21
C PHE A 141 -5.17 7.58 -5.71
N CYS A 142 -4.18 7.92 -4.89
CA CYS A 142 -4.35 8.04 -3.43
C CYS A 142 -5.37 9.13 -3.05
N GLN A 143 -5.40 10.23 -3.79
CA GLN A 143 -6.42 11.27 -3.59
C GLN A 143 -7.83 10.75 -3.88
N ALA A 144 -8.02 10.03 -5.00
CA ALA A 144 -9.31 9.46 -5.37
C ALA A 144 -9.84 8.46 -4.31
N ALA A 145 -8.95 7.65 -3.72
CA ALA A 145 -9.31 6.74 -2.62
C ALA A 145 -9.67 7.51 -1.34
N ARG A 146 -8.89 8.55 -1.00
CA ARG A 146 -9.12 9.40 0.17
C ARG A 146 -10.48 10.10 0.10
N GLU A 147 -10.86 10.62 -1.06
CA GLU A 147 -12.16 11.28 -1.29
C GLU A 147 -13.36 10.34 -1.03
N ARG A 148 -13.16 9.03 -1.15
CA ARG A 148 -14.16 7.99 -0.86
C ARG A 148 -14.07 7.44 0.57
N GLY A 149 -13.06 7.86 1.34
CA GLY A 149 -12.77 7.36 2.68
C GLY A 149 -12.28 5.92 2.68
N LEU A 150 -11.52 5.52 1.65
CA LEU A 150 -10.89 4.20 1.55
C LEU A 150 -9.47 4.23 2.09
N PHE A 151 -9.11 3.21 2.86
CA PHE A 151 -7.74 2.92 3.25
C PHE A 151 -7.05 2.08 2.18
N LEU A 152 -5.78 2.38 1.90
CA LEU A 152 -4.98 1.68 0.91
C LEU A 152 -3.83 0.93 1.58
N GLN A 153 -3.66 -0.36 1.25
CA GLN A 153 -2.40 -1.06 1.45
C GLN A 153 -1.63 -1.06 0.13
N LEU A 154 -0.61 -0.19 0.04
CA LEU A 154 0.26 -0.10 -1.12
C LEU A 154 1.38 -1.14 -1.02
N ILE A 155 1.37 -2.11 -1.92
CA ILE A 155 2.43 -3.10 -2.07
C ILE A 155 3.47 -2.52 -3.04
N THR A 156 4.58 -2.09 -2.46
CA THR A 156 5.69 -1.42 -3.17
C THR A 156 6.76 -2.41 -3.63
N VAL A 157 6.99 -3.48 -2.86
CA VAL A 157 7.92 -4.56 -3.19
C VAL A 157 7.17 -5.87 -3.08
N ASP A 158 7.29 -6.70 -4.11
CA ASP A 158 6.60 -7.98 -4.17
C ASP A 158 7.51 -9.08 -4.77
N ALA A 159 7.05 -10.33 -4.71
CA ALA A 159 7.82 -11.51 -5.10
C ALA A 159 7.22 -12.25 -6.31
N TRP A 160 6.33 -11.63 -7.08
CA TRP A 160 5.61 -12.30 -8.15
C TRP A 160 6.53 -12.82 -9.26
N MET A 161 7.39 -11.95 -9.80
CA MET A 161 8.39 -12.37 -10.80
C MET A 161 9.40 -13.38 -10.24
N LEU A 162 9.71 -13.34 -8.94
CA LEU A 162 10.65 -14.27 -8.30
C LEU A 162 10.10 -15.70 -8.24
N LYS A 163 8.77 -15.86 -8.18
CA LYS A 163 8.10 -17.17 -8.27
C LYS A 163 8.17 -17.79 -9.67
N HIS A 164 8.54 -17.00 -10.67
CA HIS A 164 8.62 -17.39 -12.08
C HIS A 164 10.06 -17.24 -12.54
N THR A 165 10.84 -18.32 -12.46
CA THR A 165 12.28 -18.32 -12.78
C THR A 165 12.62 -17.66 -14.12
N HIS A 166 11.75 -17.80 -15.13
CA HIS A 166 11.89 -17.16 -16.43
C HIS A 166 11.68 -15.64 -16.39
N LEU A 167 10.80 -15.14 -15.51
CA LEU A 167 10.54 -13.72 -15.35
C LEU A 167 11.58 -13.02 -14.49
N TRP A 168 12.23 -13.68 -13.52
CA TRP A 168 13.30 -13.04 -12.73
C TRP A 168 14.37 -12.36 -13.59
N LYS A 169 14.68 -12.96 -14.75
CA LYS A 169 15.62 -12.40 -15.74
C LYS A 169 15.23 -11.00 -16.25
N LEU A 170 13.95 -10.65 -16.20
CA LEU A 170 13.40 -9.37 -16.65
C LEU A 170 13.26 -8.34 -15.51
N HIS A 171 13.43 -8.75 -14.27
CA HIS A 171 13.21 -7.90 -13.10
C HIS A 171 14.24 -6.75 -13.05
N ALA A 172 13.85 -5.53 -12.65
CA ALA A 172 14.76 -4.38 -12.67
C ALA A 172 15.98 -4.53 -11.76
N PHE A 173 15.83 -5.28 -10.67
CA PHE A 173 16.93 -5.62 -9.74
C PHE A 173 17.78 -6.82 -10.19
N HIS A 174 17.53 -7.38 -11.37
CA HIS A 174 18.45 -8.32 -11.98
C HIS A 174 19.74 -7.58 -12.38
N ARG A 175 20.91 -8.18 -12.13
CA ARG A 175 22.24 -7.60 -12.40
C ARG A 175 22.42 -7.03 -13.82
N ASP A 176 21.74 -7.62 -14.79
CA ASP A 176 21.84 -7.22 -16.20
C ASP A 176 20.85 -6.13 -16.60
N ASN A 177 19.86 -5.78 -15.76
CA ASN A 177 18.77 -4.89 -16.17
C ASN A 177 18.88 -3.46 -15.63
N ASN A 178 19.83 -3.19 -14.73
CA ASN A 178 20.06 -1.85 -14.20
C ASN A 178 21.50 -1.37 -14.42
N VAL A 179 21.68 -0.06 -14.50
CA VAL A 179 23.00 0.58 -14.64
C VAL A 179 23.73 0.76 -13.32
N ASN A 180 23.03 0.59 -12.19
CA ASN A 180 23.55 0.82 -10.83
C ASN A 180 24.44 -0.35 -10.33
N GLY A 181 24.52 -1.44 -11.10
CA GLY A 181 25.21 -2.68 -10.71
C GLY A 181 24.58 -3.35 -9.49
N VAL A 182 23.28 -3.14 -9.26
CA VAL A 182 22.51 -3.80 -8.21
C VAL A 182 22.20 -5.21 -8.67
N ASP A 183 22.34 -6.16 -7.76
CA ASP A 183 22.06 -7.57 -8.02
C ASP A 183 21.18 -8.11 -6.89
N GLY A 184 19.92 -8.36 -7.20
CA GLY A 184 18.96 -9.00 -6.31
C GLY A 184 19.11 -10.53 -6.23
N ASP A 185 20.14 -11.10 -6.87
CA ASP A 185 20.50 -12.51 -6.77
C ASP A 185 22.03 -12.69 -6.68
N PRO A 186 22.68 -12.19 -5.62
CA PRO A 186 24.14 -12.21 -5.49
C PRO A 186 24.73 -13.63 -5.37
N ARG A 187 23.89 -14.62 -5.00
CA ARG A 187 24.29 -16.04 -4.94
C ARG A 187 23.97 -16.81 -6.22
N ASN A 188 23.41 -16.14 -7.23
CA ASN A 188 23.12 -16.71 -8.53
C ASN A 188 22.22 -17.96 -8.45
N THR A 189 21.14 -17.88 -7.68
CA THR A 189 20.16 -18.97 -7.55
C THR A 189 19.27 -19.12 -8.78
N GLY A 190 19.22 -18.09 -9.63
CA GLY A 190 18.48 -18.07 -10.88
C GLY A 190 17.05 -17.54 -10.75
N ASN A 191 16.59 -17.19 -9.54
CA ASN A 191 15.26 -16.63 -9.31
C ASN A 191 15.21 -15.49 -8.28
N GLY A 192 16.37 -15.00 -7.81
CA GLY A 192 16.41 -13.91 -6.83
C GLY A 192 15.93 -14.30 -5.43
N ILE A 193 15.73 -15.59 -5.16
CA ILE A 193 15.35 -16.13 -3.85
C ILE A 193 16.47 -17.02 -3.33
N ASP A 194 16.90 -16.72 -2.11
CA ASP A 194 17.88 -17.53 -1.40
C ASP A 194 17.65 -17.56 0.13
N GLY A 195 16.63 -16.85 0.63
CA GLY A 195 16.30 -16.70 2.05
C GLY A 195 17.28 -15.86 2.88
N GLN A 196 18.33 -15.29 2.27
CA GLN A 196 19.41 -14.57 2.97
C GLN A 196 19.78 -13.25 2.30
N GLN A 197 20.07 -13.22 0.99
CA GLN A 197 20.55 -12.04 0.24
C GLN A 197 19.79 -11.83 -1.10
N GLY A 198 18.71 -12.56 -1.34
CA GLY A 198 17.83 -12.37 -2.49
C GLY A 198 17.08 -11.04 -2.42
N PHE A 199 16.37 -10.71 -3.49
CA PHE A 199 15.72 -9.40 -3.65
C PHE A 199 14.75 -9.04 -2.52
N CYS A 200 13.95 -9.99 -2.02
CA CYS A 200 13.04 -9.74 -0.89
C CYS A 200 13.68 -9.92 0.49
N SER A 201 15.00 -10.03 0.59
CA SER A 201 15.72 -10.18 1.87
C SER A 201 16.30 -8.86 2.37
N LEU A 202 16.37 -8.72 3.70
CA LEU A 202 17.10 -7.63 4.36
C LEU A 202 18.62 -7.81 4.33
N GLY A 203 19.12 -9.01 3.98
CA GLY A 203 20.56 -9.30 3.93
C GLY A 203 21.26 -8.90 2.64
N ASN A 204 20.62 -8.12 1.76
CA ASN A 204 21.24 -7.52 0.57
C ASN A 204 21.29 -5.99 0.72
N PRO A 205 22.34 -5.43 1.34
CA PRO A 205 22.38 -4.00 1.66
C PRO A 205 22.25 -3.10 0.42
N LYS A 206 22.83 -3.52 -0.71
CA LYS A 206 22.81 -2.74 -1.95
C LYS A 206 21.40 -2.68 -2.54
N ALA A 207 20.70 -3.82 -2.67
CA ALA A 207 19.30 -3.81 -3.12
C ALA A 207 18.38 -3.07 -2.12
N LEU A 208 18.61 -3.27 -0.82
CA LEU A 208 17.84 -2.65 0.25
C LEU A 208 17.95 -1.12 0.26
N GLU A 209 19.09 -0.55 -0.12
CA GLU A 209 19.27 0.90 -0.24
C GLU A 209 18.28 1.50 -1.25
N PHE A 210 18.19 0.92 -2.45
CA PHE A 210 17.27 1.38 -3.50
C PHE A 210 15.81 1.11 -3.14
N GLN A 211 15.51 -0.01 -2.50
CA GLN A 211 14.16 -0.28 -1.97
C GLN A 211 13.74 0.76 -0.92
N LYS A 212 14.66 1.14 -0.02
CA LYS A 212 14.40 2.21 0.97
C LYS A 212 14.23 3.56 0.30
N ALA A 213 15.01 3.87 -0.74
CA ALA A 213 14.86 5.09 -1.50
C ALA A 213 13.48 5.17 -2.17
N TYR A 214 12.97 4.06 -2.70
CA TYR A 214 11.65 3.99 -3.31
C TYR A 214 10.48 4.21 -2.32
N LEU A 215 10.71 3.98 -1.03
CA LEU A 215 9.70 4.15 0.03
C LEU A 215 9.67 5.55 0.66
N ARG A 216 10.62 6.42 0.34
CA ARG A 216 10.78 7.76 0.94
C ARG A 216 10.12 8.82 0.08
#